data_AF-A0A9E2EKW2-F1
#
_entry.id   AF-A0A9E2EKW2-F1
#
_cell.length_a   1.000
_cell.length_b   1.000
_cell.length_c   1.000
_cell.angle_alpha   90.00
_cell.angle_beta   90.00
_cell.angle_gamma   90.00
#
_symmetry.space_group_name_H-M   'P 1'
#
loop_
_entity.id
_entity.type
_entity.pdbx_description
1 polymer ?
#
loop_
_entity_poly.entity_id
_entity_poly.type
_entity_poly.pdbx_seq_one_letter_code
_entity_poly.pdbx_strand_id
1 'polypeptide(L)'
;MSMLGKILRLALALLMTTMVASVVWQVLSRYLFVVPAAWTEELARFLLIWIGMLGAAYAYRQGSHLGIDLLANKLADSGKRTLHNVVHIVCLLFAVSVLVIGGGALVAMTWDLRQYSAAMGLPIAYVYSVIPASGLLICLFGAEAIIHGKPRQED
;
A
#
# COMPACT_ATOMS: atom_id res chain seq x y z
N MET A 1 -0.49 6.20 19.17
CA MET A 1 0.16 5.34 18.16
C MET A 1 -0.03 3.87 18.45
N SER A 2 -1.06 3.23 17.88
CA SER A 2 -1.12 1.76 17.87
C SER A 2 0.19 1.21 17.29
N MET A 3 0.72 0.15 17.88
CA MET A 3 2.04 -0.41 17.54
C MET A 3 2.17 -0.68 16.04
N LEU A 4 1.08 -1.15 15.41
CA LEU A 4 0.96 -1.41 13.99
C LEU A 4 1.19 -0.18 13.11
N GLY A 5 0.63 0.98 13.50
CA GLY A 5 0.83 2.24 12.76
C GLY A 5 2.28 2.71 12.77
N LYS A 6 2.99 2.53 13.90
CA LYS A 6 4.43 2.87 14.00
C LYS A 6 5.27 1.97 13.09
N ILE A 7 4.99 0.66 13.12
CA ILE A 7 5.69 -0.32 12.29
C ILE A 7 5.48 0.00 10.80
N LEU A 8 4.24 0.26 10.39
CA LEU A 8 3.91 0.60 9.01
C LEU A 8 4.60 1.90 8.55
N ARG A 9 4.60 2.94 9.40
CA ARG A 9 5.30 4.20 9.11
C ARG A 9 6.81 4.00 8.97
N LEU A 10 7.42 3.23 9.86
CA LEU A 10 8.86 2.92 9.79
C LEU A 10 9.19 2.12 8.53
N ALA A 11 8.37 1.11 8.20
CA ALA A 11 8.53 0.32 6.99
C ALA A 11 8.46 1.19 5.73
N LEU A 12 7.47 2.09 5.63
CA LEU A 12 7.35 3.04 4.52
C LEU A 12 8.55 3.97 4.41
N ALA A 13 9.06 4.48 5.54
CA ALA A 13 10.24 5.35 5.55
C ALA A 13 11.50 4.60 5.06
N LEU A 14 11.69 3.35 5.49
CA LEU A 14 12.81 2.52 5.05
C LEU A 14 12.71 2.18 3.55
N LEU A 15 11.52 1.80 3.07
CA LEU A 15 11.28 1.52 1.65
C LEU A 15 11.55 2.75 0.79
N MET A 16 11.03 3.92 1.18
CA MET A 16 11.26 5.19 0.47
C MET A 16 12.75 5.54 0.43
N THR A 17 13.44 5.44 1.56
CA THR A 17 14.88 5.73 1.64
C THR A 17 15.67 4.80 0.72
N THR A 18 15.34 3.50 0.72
CA THR A 18 15.98 2.50 -0.14
C THR A 18 15.70 2.77 -1.62
N MET A 19 14.48 3.18 -1.96
CA MET A 19 14.12 3.53 -3.34
C MET A 19 14.91 4.74 -3.83
N VAL A 20 14.98 5.80 -3.03
CA VAL A 20 15.76 7.01 -3.35
C VAL A 20 17.24 6.66 -3.52
N ALA A 21 17.82 5.89 -2.59
CA ALA A 21 19.20 5.45 -2.70
C ALA A 21 19.45 4.62 -3.97
N SER A 22 18.50 3.74 -4.34
CA SER A 22 18.59 2.92 -5.55
C SER A 22 18.56 3.78 -6.82
N VAL A 23 17.69 4.78 -6.90
CA VAL A 23 17.60 5.70 -8.04
C VAL A 23 18.84 6.60 -8.12
N VAL A 24 19.34 7.09 -6.99
CA VAL A 24 20.61 7.84 -6.95
C VAL A 24 21.75 6.97 -7.46
N TRP A 25 21.84 5.72 -7.00
CA TRP A 25 22.84 4.77 -7.50
C TRP A 25 22.71 4.52 -9.00
N GLN A 26 21.48 4.34 -9.50
CA GLN A 26 21.20 4.16 -10.93
C GLN A 26 21.74 5.33 -11.78
N VAL A 27 21.55 6.56 -11.31
CA VAL A 27 22.08 7.76 -11.96
C VAL A 27 23.60 7.76 -11.90
N LEU A 28 24.20 7.56 -10.73
CA LEU A 28 25.66 7.51 -10.57
C LEU A 28 26.30 6.41 -11.43
N SER A 29 25.70 5.22 -11.51
CA SER A 29 26.18 4.10 -12.33
C SER A 29 26.28 4.49 -13.80
N ARG A 30 25.28 5.21 -14.31
CA ARG A 30 25.21 5.60 -15.71
C ARG A 30 26.22 6.69 -16.06
N TYR A 31 26.44 7.65 -15.17
CA TYR A 31 27.29 8.81 -15.46
C TYR A 31 28.75 8.63 -15.03
N LEU A 32 29.02 7.90 -13.93
CA LEU A 32 30.38 7.69 -13.42
C LEU A 32 31.00 6.38 -13.89
N PHE A 33 30.21 5.30 -13.95
CA PHE A 33 30.71 3.95 -14.22
C PHE A 33 30.44 3.48 -15.65
N VAL A 34 29.64 4.22 -16.43
CA VAL A 34 29.29 3.95 -17.84
C VAL A 34 28.67 2.55 -18.06
N VAL A 35 28.25 1.88 -16.98
CA VAL A 35 27.55 0.59 -17.01
C VAL A 35 26.15 0.80 -16.41
N PRO A 36 25.08 0.66 -17.22
CA PRO A 36 23.71 0.77 -16.72
C PRO A 36 23.40 -0.33 -15.70
N ALA A 37 23.04 0.05 -14.47
CA ALA A 37 22.62 -0.89 -13.44
C ALA A 37 21.15 -1.30 -13.63
N ALA A 38 20.83 -2.13 -14.63
CA ALA A 38 19.46 -2.54 -14.96
C ALA A 38 18.65 -3.10 -13.76
N TRP A 39 19.31 -3.76 -12.82
CA TRP A 39 18.70 -4.28 -11.60
C TRP A 39 18.16 -3.19 -10.68
N THR A 40 18.77 -1.99 -10.65
CA THR A 40 18.29 -0.88 -9.81
C THR A 40 16.97 -0.31 -10.30
N GLU A 41 16.72 -0.35 -11.61
CA GLU A 41 15.45 0.09 -12.18
C GLU A 41 14.31 -0.87 -11.78
N GLU A 42 14.55 -2.18 -11.86
CA GLU A 42 13.59 -3.19 -11.37
C GLU A 42 13.35 -3.04 -9.87
N LEU A 43 14.41 -2.88 -9.07
CA LEU A 43 14.30 -2.70 -7.63
C LEU A 43 13.48 -1.46 -7.28
N ALA A 44 13.75 -0.32 -7.90
CA ALA A 44 13.00 0.91 -7.68
C ALA A 44 11.51 0.74 -8.02
N ARG A 45 11.20 0.02 -9.11
CA ARG A 45 9.82 -0.30 -9.50
C ARG A 45 9.12 -1.19 -8.47
N PHE A 46 9.79 -2.20 -7.94
CA PHE A 46 9.22 -3.09 -6.93
C PHE A 46 9.00 -2.37 -5.60
N LEU A 47 9.97 -1.54 -5.18
CA LEU A 47 9.83 -0.70 -4.00
C LEU A 47 8.66 0.28 -4.16
N LEU A 48 8.49 0.88 -5.34
CA LEU A 48 7.37 1.78 -5.63
C LEU A 48 6.02 1.07 -5.50
N ILE A 49 5.88 -0.17 -5.99
CA ILE A 49 4.67 -0.97 -5.81
C ILE A 49 4.40 -1.19 -4.31
N TRP A 50 5.43 -1.58 -3.56
CA TRP A 50 5.29 -1.80 -2.11
C TRP A 50 4.89 -0.54 -1.35
N ILE A 51 5.55 0.57 -1.65
CA ILE A 51 5.26 1.88 -1.07
C ILE A 51 3.84 2.32 -1.42
N GLY A 52 3.41 2.17 -2.67
CA GLY A 52 2.07 2.54 -3.11
C GLY A 52 0.99 1.75 -2.35
N MET A 53 1.13 0.43 -2.27
CA MET A 53 0.15 -0.45 -1.62
C MET A 53 0.12 -0.28 -0.10
N LEU A 54 1.28 -0.29 0.57
CA LEU A 54 1.35 -0.07 2.01
C LEU A 54 1.00 1.37 2.40
N GLY A 55 1.36 2.33 1.55
CA GLY A 55 1.04 3.75 1.71
C GLY A 55 -0.45 3.99 1.60
N ALA A 56 -1.15 3.33 0.68
CA ALA A 56 -2.61 3.37 0.59
C ALA A 56 -3.27 2.82 1.87
N ALA A 57 -2.78 1.71 2.43
CA ALA A 57 -3.28 1.17 3.69
C ALA A 57 -3.03 2.14 4.87
N TYR A 58 -1.86 2.79 4.92
CA TYR A 58 -1.55 3.80 5.92
C TYR A 58 -2.42 5.06 5.78
N ALA A 59 -2.65 5.54 4.56
CA ALA A 59 -3.52 6.68 4.28
C ALA A 59 -4.99 6.40 4.65
N TYR A 60 -5.46 5.18 4.37
CA TYR A 60 -6.78 4.71 4.81
C TYR A 60 -6.90 4.79 6.33
N ARG A 61 -5.89 4.33 7.08
CA ARG A 61 -5.85 4.43 8.55
C ARG A 61 -5.92 5.87 9.05
N GLN A 62 -5.28 6.82 8.35
CA GLN A 62 -5.35 8.24 8.71
C GLN A 62 -6.71 8.88 8.42
N GLY A 63 -7.65 8.12 7.83
CA GLY A 63 -8.97 8.62 7.47
C GLY A 63 -8.91 9.64 6.33
N SER A 64 -7.86 9.62 5.50
CA SER A 64 -7.61 10.63 4.46
C SER A 64 -8.49 10.48 3.22
N HIS A 65 -9.80 10.20 3.38
CA HIS A 65 -10.77 10.25 2.30
C HIS A 65 -11.17 11.71 2.02
N LEU A 66 -10.20 12.55 1.64
CA LEU A 66 -10.35 14.00 1.52
C LEU A 66 -11.57 14.41 0.68
N GLY A 67 -11.83 13.71 -0.44
CA GLY A 67 -12.99 13.98 -1.29
C GLY A 67 -14.33 13.68 -0.61
N ILE A 68 -14.36 12.70 0.29
CA ILE A 68 -15.54 12.29 1.05
C ILE A 68 -15.73 13.20 2.25
N ASP A 69 -14.67 13.65 2.89
CA ASP A 69 -14.73 14.65 3.96
C ASP A 69 -15.31 15.97 3.44
N LEU A 70 -14.91 16.41 2.24
CA LEU A 70 -15.48 17.59 1.59
C LEU A 70 -16.97 17.45 1.28
N LEU A 71 -17.42 16.26 0.89
CA LEU A 71 -18.84 15.96 0.67
C LEU A 71 -19.61 15.86 1.99
N ALA A 72 -19.04 15.18 2.98
CA ALA A 72 -19.59 15.02 4.33
C ALA A 72 -19.81 16.38 5.00
N ASN A 73 -18.89 17.34 4.84
CA ASN A 73 -19.02 18.68 5.40
C ASN A 73 -20.23 19.47 4.88
N LYS A 74 -20.86 19.06 3.78
CA LYS A 74 -22.09 19.67 3.24
C LYS A 74 -23.38 19.01 3.75
N LEU A 75 -23.29 17.88 4.47
CA LEU A 75 -24.44 17.11 4.97
C LEU A 75 -24.75 17.43 6.44
N ALA A 76 -25.98 17.15 6.88
CA ALA A 76 -26.31 17.12 8.32
C ALA A 76 -25.61 15.93 9.02
N ASP A 77 -25.49 15.97 10.34
CA ASP A 77 -24.67 14.98 11.09
C ASP A 77 -25.13 13.52 10.93
N SER A 78 -26.42 13.28 10.71
CA SER A 78 -26.97 11.96 10.37
C SER A 78 -26.56 11.47 8.98
N GLY A 79 -26.47 12.38 8.01
CA GLY A 79 -26.00 12.10 6.64
C GLY A 79 -24.50 11.84 6.58
N LYS A 80 -23.70 12.57 7.38
CA LYS A 80 -22.25 12.36 7.50
C LYS A 80 -21.91 10.95 7.96
N ARG A 81 -22.56 10.50 9.03
CA ARG A 81 -22.29 9.18 9.62
C ARG A 81 -22.68 8.05 8.67
N THR A 82 -23.81 8.19 7.99
CA THR A 82 -24.26 7.22 6.97
C THR A 82 -23.27 7.17 5.80
N LEU A 83 -22.85 8.32 5.27
CA LEU A 83 -21.88 8.39 4.18
C LEU A 83 -20.55 7.71 4.55
N HIS A 84 -20.02 8.02 5.74
CA HIS A 84 -18.76 7.44 6.22
C HIS A 84 -18.85 5.92 6.36
N ASN A 85 -19.97 5.41 6.89
CA ASN A 85 -20.20 3.97 7.03
C ASN A 85 -20.30 3.26 5.68
N VAL A 86 -21.04 3.83 4.72
CA VAL A 86 -21.15 3.28 3.36
C VAL A 86 -19.78 3.17 2.70
N VAL A 87 -18.96 4.22 2.83
CA VAL A 87 -17.60 4.24 2.30
C VAL A 87 -16.74 3.16 2.94
N HIS A 88 -16.80 3.00 4.27
CA HIS A 88 -16.06 1.95 4.96
C HIS A 88 -16.47 0.56 4.48
N ILE A 89 -17.76 0.32 4.30
CA ILE A 89 -18.28 -0.96 3.79
C ILE A 89 -17.79 -1.22 2.36
N VAL A 90 -17.86 -0.22 1.48
CA VAL A 90 -17.39 -0.35 0.09
C VAL A 90 -15.87 -0.60 0.04
N CYS A 91 -15.09 0.15 0.82
CA CYS A 91 -13.64 -0.07 0.92
C CYS A 91 -13.31 -1.45 1.47
N LEU A 92 -14.05 -1.94 2.47
CA LEU A 92 -13.85 -3.27 3.04
C LEU A 92 -14.18 -4.38 2.03
N LEU A 93 -15.30 -4.23 1.31
CA LEU A 93 -15.67 -5.15 0.23
C LEU A 93 -14.61 -5.19 -0.86
N PHE A 94 -14.11 -4.03 -1.29
CA PHE A 94 -13.02 -3.94 -2.26
C PHE A 94 -11.74 -4.58 -1.74
N ALA A 95 -11.36 -4.31 -0.49
CA ALA A 95 -10.16 -4.87 0.13
C ALA A 95 -10.22 -6.40 0.19
N VAL A 96 -11.35 -6.98 0.62
CA VAL A 96 -11.50 -8.44 0.69
C VAL A 96 -11.52 -9.07 -0.70
N SER A 97 -12.39 -8.58 -1.59
CA SER A 97 -12.61 -9.21 -2.90
C SER A 97 -11.42 -9.03 -3.85
N VAL A 98 -10.91 -7.80 -3.98
CA VAL A 98 -9.88 -7.48 -4.97
C VAL A 98 -8.48 -7.66 -4.40
N LEU A 99 -8.19 -7.10 -3.23
CA LEU A 99 -6.82 -7.10 -2.71
C LEU A 99 -6.45 -8.44 -2.07
N VAL A 100 -7.31 -8.97 -1.19
CA VAL A 100 -7.02 -10.24 -0.49
C VAL A 100 -7.23 -11.43 -1.41
N ILE A 101 -8.44 -11.62 -1.96
CA ILE A 101 -8.75 -12.78 -2.80
C ILE A 101 -8.07 -12.64 -4.17
N GLY A 102 -8.32 -11.54 -4.89
CA GLY A 102 -7.72 -11.30 -6.21
C GLY A 102 -6.18 -11.20 -6.16
N GLY A 103 -5.63 -10.45 -5.20
CA GLY A 103 -4.18 -10.36 -5.01
C GLY A 103 -3.56 -11.67 -4.56
N GLY A 104 -4.22 -12.44 -3.69
CA GLY A 104 -3.79 -13.79 -3.30
C GLY A 104 -3.75 -14.76 -4.48
N ALA A 105 -4.78 -14.75 -5.33
CA ALA A 105 -4.83 -15.54 -6.55
C ALA A 105 -3.70 -15.15 -7.53
N LEU A 106 -3.42 -13.85 -7.66
CA LEU A 106 -2.32 -13.36 -8.49
C LEU A 106 -0.95 -13.85 -7.97
N VAL A 107 -0.73 -13.82 -6.65
CA VAL A 107 0.50 -14.34 -6.04
C VAL A 107 0.64 -15.84 -6.28
N ALA A 108 -0.42 -16.62 -6.07
CA ALA A 108 -0.40 -18.06 -6.31
C ALA A 108 -0.12 -18.38 -7.79
N MET A 109 -0.80 -17.70 -8.71
CA MET A 109 -0.59 -17.87 -10.15
C MET A 109 0.85 -17.56 -10.57
N THR A 110 1.41 -16.43 -10.13
CA THR A 110 2.79 -16.04 -10.47
C THR A 110 3.83 -16.98 -9.86
N TRP A 111 3.53 -17.59 -8.70
CA TRP A 111 4.36 -18.61 -8.07
C TRP A 111 4.36 -19.92 -8.86
N ASP A 112 3.18 -20.43 -9.22
CA ASP A 112 3.02 -21.68 -9.97
C ASP A 112 3.65 -21.60 -11.36
N LEU A 113 3.51 -20.46 -12.02
CA LEU A 113 4.13 -20.17 -13.32
C LEU A 113 5.65 -19.93 -13.22
N ARG A 114 6.23 -19.93 -12.01
CA ARG A 114 7.64 -19.64 -11.76
C ARG A 114 8.11 -18.38 -12.48
N GLN A 115 7.34 -17.30 -12.35
CA GLN A 115 7.68 -16.03 -12.99
C GLN A 115 8.78 -15.31 -12.21
N TYR A 116 9.90 -15.06 -12.88
CA TYR A 116 11.06 -14.34 -12.33
C TYR A 116 11.25 -13.00 -13.05
N SER A 117 11.76 -12.01 -12.32
CA SER A 117 12.15 -10.72 -12.92
C SER A 117 13.37 -10.87 -13.83
N ALA A 118 13.48 -10.02 -14.85
CA ALA A 118 14.45 -10.20 -15.91
C ALA A 118 15.88 -9.84 -15.46
N ALA A 119 16.04 -8.77 -14.67
CA ALA A 119 17.35 -8.30 -14.24
C ALA A 119 17.78 -8.92 -12.90
N MET A 120 16.87 -9.09 -11.94
CA MET A 120 17.20 -9.63 -10.61
C MET A 120 16.95 -11.12 -10.44
N GLY A 121 16.21 -11.77 -11.35
CA GLY A 121 15.83 -13.17 -11.19
C GLY A 121 14.97 -13.42 -9.94
N LEU A 122 14.22 -12.40 -9.50
CA LEU A 122 13.44 -12.47 -8.27
C LEU A 122 12.01 -12.95 -8.57
N PRO A 123 11.45 -13.89 -7.79
CA PRO A 123 10.06 -14.33 -8.02
C PRO A 123 9.08 -13.16 -7.92
N ILE A 124 8.32 -12.92 -9.00
CA ILE A 124 7.36 -11.81 -9.08
C ILE A 124 6.26 -11.93 -8.00
N ALA A 125 5.97 -13.15 -7.55
CA ALA A 125 5.09 -13.43 -6.43
C ALA A 125 5.43 -12.62 -5.16
N TYR A 126 6.73 -12.39 -4.87
CA TYR A 126 7.12 -11.55 -3.72
C TYR A 126 6.73 -10.09 -3.92
N VAL A 127 6.86 -9.58 -5.14
CA VAL A 127 6.47 -8.21 -5.49
C VAL A 127 4.96 -8.05 -5.30
N TYR A 128 4.16 -9.02 -5.75
CA TYR A 128 2.70 -8.97 -5.65
C TYR A 128 2.15 -9.35 -4.28
N SER A 129 2.94 -9.98 -3.40
CA SER A 129 2.52 -10.33 -2.04
C SER A 129 2.07 -9.13 -1.20
N VAL A 130 2.56 -7.93 -1.54
CA VAL A 130 2.14 -6.69 -0.87
C VAL A 130 0.68 -6.34 -1.15
N ILE A 131 0.09 -6.83 -2.23
CA ILE A 131 -1.32 -6.60 -2.58
C ILE A 131 -2.25 -7.23 -1.52
N PRO A 132 -2.24 -8.55 -1.28
CA PRO A 132 -3.06 -9.14 -0.22
C PRO A 132 -2.65 -8.65 1.17
N ALA A 133 -1.36 -8.39 1.42
CA ALA A 133 -0.91 -7.84 2.71
C ALA A 133 -1.53 -6.46 3.01
N SER A 134 -1.54 -5.55 2.03
CA SER A 134 -2.19 -4.25 2.17
C SER A 134 -3.72 -4.37 2.31
N GLY A 135 -4.34 -5.32 1.60
CA GLY A 135 -5.77 -5.63 1.73
C GLY A 135 -6.13 -6.06 3.16
N LEU A 136 -5.34 -6.94 3.76
CA LEU A 136 -5.51 -7.35 5.16
C LEU A 136 -5.36 -6.17 6.12
N LEU A 137 -4.36 -5.30 5.92
CA LEU A 137 -4.18 -4.10 6.74
C LEU A 137 -5.40 -3.16 6.64
N ILE A 138 -5.93 -2.93 5.43
CA ILE A 138 -7.14 -2.12 5.23
C ILE A 138 -8.35 -2.76 5.92
N CYS A 139 -8.50 -4.09 5.86
CA CYS A 139 -9.57 -4.79 6.57
C CYS A 139 -9.46 -4.60 8.08
N LEU A 140 -8.26 -4.71 8.65
CA LEU A 140 -8.00 -4.50 10.07
C LEU A 140 -8.34 -3.07 10.49
N PHE A 141 -7.84 -2.07 9.75
CA PHE A 141 -8.11 -0.66 10.05
C PHE A 141 -9.60 -0.31 9.85
N GLY A 142 -10.26 -0.91 8.87
CA GLY A 142 -11.69 -0.72 8.62
C GLY A 142 -12.54 -1.29 9.75
N ALA A 143 -12.19 -2.48 10.24
CA ALA A 143 -12.83 -3.08 11.40
C ALA A 143 -12.62 -2.23 12.67
N GLU A 144 -11.39 -1.75 12.92
CA GLU A 144 -11.09 -0.84 14.03
C GLU A 144 -11.92 0.45 13.97
N ALA A 145 -12.06 1.03 12.77
CA ALA A 145 -12.82 2.26 12.55
C ALA A 145 -14.33 2.09 12.81
N ILE A 146 -14.91 0.95 12.43
CA ILE A 146 -16.32 0.63 12.70
C ILE A 146 -16.56 0.46 14.21
N ILE A 147 -15.64 -0.21 14.92
CA ILE A 147 -15.77 -0.49 16.35
C ILE A 147 -15.58 0.78 17.19
N HIS A 148 -14.62 1.64 16.87
CA HIS A 148 -14.26 2.81 17.68
C HIS A 148 -14.89 4.14 17.20
N GLY A 149 -15.65 4.13 16.11
CA GLY A 149 -16.45 5.27 15.63
C GLY A 149 -15.68 6.45 15.05
N LYS A 150 -14.35 6.49 15.18
CA LYS A 150 -13.46 7.42 14.47
C LYS A 150 -12.08 6.78 14.30
N PRO A 151 -11.47 6.81 13.10
CA PRO A 151 -10.07 6.44 12.97
C PRO A 151 -9.25 7.33 13.90
N ARG A 152 -8.42 6.72 14.73
CA ARG A 152 -7.56 7.41 15.69
C ARG A 152 -6.57 8.27 14.89
N GLN A 153 -6.91 9.54 14.65
CA GLN A 153 -5.97 10.55 14.19
C GLN A 153 -4.96 10.75 15.31
N GLU A 154 -3.78 10.18 15.10
CA GLU A 154 -2.67 10.26 16.02
C GLU A 154 -1.78 11.37 15.50
N ASP A 155 -1.97 12.56 16.06
CA ASP A 155 -1.01 13.66 15.97
C ASP A 155 0.36 13.21 16.51
#